data_AF-U7V0E9-F1
#
_entry.id   AF-U7V0E9-F1
#
_cell.length_a   1.000
_cell.length_b   1.000
_cell.length_c   1.000
_cell.angle_alpha   90.00
_cell.angle_beta   90.00
_cell.angle_gamma   90.00
#
_symmetry.space_group_name_H-M   'P 1'
#
loop_
_entity.id
_entity.type
_entity.pdbx_description
1 polymer ?
#
loop_
_entity_poly.entity_id
_entity_poly.type
_entity_poly.pdbx_seq_one_letter_code
_entity_poly.pdbx_strand_id
1 'polypeptide(L)'
;MLKKKSLFLVVMTLVCALMFTACGKKEDTKANNTAKTSTEENTPAEGNKKEEGDAKAAAPGEDAGFEEFPIGDDHTEGPLVISGVYFQPVDMEPAGNSIPKEEADCHMEADITASQEGSTLGYGVGDFVPWLKVKAYIQKKGSDHVQEVAFMPMNASDGPHYGANVKFDEGVGVYNVKFEVAAPGNDYLLHVDKETGVTGRFWTEPLVAEWTDFEWNGPQW
;
A
#
# COMPACT_ATOMS: atom_id res chain seq x y z
N MET A 1 -27.22 -49.80 6.17
CA MET A 1 -27.95 -50.25 7.39
C MET A 1 -26.94 -50.13 8.54
N LEU A 2 -27.03 -49.19 9.47
CA LEU A 2 -27.95 -49.21 10.61
C LEU A 2 -28.06 -47.78 11.19
N LYS A 3 -29.29 -47.35 11.47
CA LYS A 3 -29.65 -46.10 12.14
C LYS A 3 -29.37 -46.22 13.64
N LYS A 4 -28.91 -45.14 14.29
CA LYS A 4 -29.29 -44.83 15.68
C LYS A 4 -29.61 -43.36 15.84
N LYS A 5 -30.82 -43.12 16.33
CA LYS A 5 -31.45 -41.85 16.69
C LYS A 5 -31.24 -41.57 18.19
N SER A 6 -31.68 -40.37 18.59
CA SER A 6 -31.97 -39.88 19.95
C SER A 6 -30.79 -39.17 20.65
N LEU A 7 -30.97 -38.08 21.39
CA LEU A 7 -32.17 -37.51 22.03
C LEU A 7 -31.92 -36.03 22.37
N PHE A 8 -32.97 -35.22 22.27
CA PHE A 8 -33.07 -33.82 22.70
C PHE A 8 -32.81 -33.65 24.21
N LEU A 9 -32.15 -32.56 24.63
CA LEU A 9 -32.45 -31.91 25.91
C LEU A 9 -32.37 -30.38 25.75
N VAL A 10 -33.54 -29.75 25.90
CA VAL A 10 -33.75 -28.31 26.02
C VAL A 10 -33.49 -27.94 27.48
N VAL A 11 -32.71 -26.88 27.72
CA VAL A 11 -32.78 -26.10 28.97
C VAL A 11 -32.96 -24.64 28.59
N MET A 12 -34.02 -24.06 29.13
CA MET A 12 -34.54 -22.73 28.86
C MET A 12 -34.28 -21.83 30.08
N THR A 13 -34.27 -20.52 29.84
CA THR A 13 -34.28 -19.37 30.79
C THR A 13 -32.93 -18.95 31.39
N LEU A 14 -32.60 -17.66 31.56
CA LEU A 14 -33.42 -16.50 31.88
C LEU A 14 -32.75 -15.17 31.41
N VAL A 15 -33.59 -14.19 31.08
CA VAL A 15 -33.31 -12.82 30.60
C VAL A 15 -32.80 -11.91 31.72
N CYS A 16 -31.91 -10.95 31.40
CA CYS A 16 -31.91 -9.62 32.01
C CYS A 16 -31.32 -8.58 31.03
N ALA A 17 -32.18 -7.70 30.52
CA ALA A 17 -31.83 -6.54 29.73
C ALA A 17 -31.54 -5.35 30.65
N LEU A 18 -30.47 -4.59 30.37
CA LEU A 18 -30.25 -3.26 30.92
C LEU A 18 -30.01 -2.30 29.76
N MET A 19 -31.03 -1.48 29.48
CA MET A 19 -30.95 -0.31 28.61
C MET A 19 -30.61 0.89 29.47
N PHE A 20 -29.57 1.64 29.12
CA PHE A 20 -29.36 3.01 29.60
C PHE A 20 -29.39 3.95 28.39
N THR A 21 -30.54 4.60 28.19
CA THR A 21 -30.67 5.81 27.38
C THR A 21 -31.08 6.93 28.32
N ALA A 22 -30.20 7.92 28.51
CA ALA A 22 -30.53 9.17 29.19
C ALA A 22 -30.28 10.32 28.21
N CYS A 23 -31.39 10.94 27.75
CA CYS A 23 -31.38 12.24 27.09
C CYS A 23 -31.31 13.35 28.16
N GLY A 24 -30.41 14.32 27.98
CA GLY A 24 -30.44 15.62 28.66
C GLY A 24 -30.62 16.74 27.63
N LYS A 25 -31.67 17.54 27.80
CA LYS A 25 -32.17 18.58 26.90
C LYS A 25 -31.51 19.94 27.22
N LYS A 26 -31.32 20.77 26.19
CA LYS A 26 -30.91 22.18 26.24
C LYS A 26 -31.90 23.04 27.03
N GLU A 27 -31.39 24.09 27.68
CA GLU A 27 -32.05 25.39 27.75
C GLU A 27 -31.03 26.53 27.88
N ASP A 28 -31.20 27.55 27.02
CA ASP A 28 -30.51 28.83 27.01
C ASP A 28 -31.14 29.77 28.06
N THR A 29 -30.36 30.64 28.70
CA THR A 29 -30.85 31.97 29.13
C THR A 29 -29.72 33.01 29.10
N LYS A 30 -30.14 34.17 28.58
CA LYS A 30 -29.41 35.35 28.12
C LYS A 30 -28.86 36.27 29.21
N ALA A 31 -27.86 37.05 28.77
CA ALA A 31 -27.62 38.49 29.00
C ALA A 31 -27.17 38.91 30.43
N ASN A 32 -26.37 39.96 30.63
CA ASN A 32 -26.25 41.20 29.86
C ASN A 32 -24.97 41.99 30.26
N ASN A 33 -24.55 42.89 29.35
CA ASN A 33 -23.79 44.14 29.54
C ASN A 33 -22.31 44.06 30.00
N THR A 34 -21.35 44.86 29.52
CA THR A 34 -21.40 46.27 29.06
C THR A 34 -20.19 46.54 28.15
N ALA A 35 -20.39 47.37 27.14
CA ALA A 35 -19.40 47.88 26.21
C ALA A 35 -18.35 48.82 26.86
N LYS A 36 -17.12 48.86 26.31
CA LYS A 36 -16.44 50.11 25.94
C LYS A 36 -15.25 49.91 25.00
N THR A 37 -15.30 50.64 23.90
CA THR A 37 -14.29 50.85 22.85
C THR A 37 -13.07 51.61 23.35
N SER A 38 -11.87 51.22 22.88
CA SER A 38 -10.82 52.14 22.43
C SER A 38 -9.66 51.38 21.75
N THR A 39 -9.38 51.79 20.53
CA THR A 39 -8.18 51.58 19.71
C THR A 39 -6.87 51.86 20.43
N GLU A 40 -5.82 51.07 20.16
CA GLU A 40 -4.52 51.52 19.63
C GLU A 40 -3.53 50.35 19.49
N GLU A 41 -2.69 50.43 18.46
CA GLU A 41 -1.62 49.50 18.08
C GLU A 41 -0.59 49.28 19.18
N ASN A 42 -0.03 48.06 19.24
CA ASN A 42 1.40 47.84 19.40
C ASN A 42 1.76 46.37 19.08
N THR A 43 2.56 46.18 18.04
CA THR A 43 3.33 44.94 17.79
C THR A 43 4.33 44.74 18.94
N PRO A 44 4.58 43.51 19.40
CA PRO A 44 5.84 42.86 19.00
C PRO A 44 5.77 41.32 18.85
N ALA A 45 6.62 40.86 17.93
CA ALA A 45 7.47 39.66 18.02
C ALA A 45 6.85 38.26 18.20
N GLU A 46 7.07 37.46 17.16
CA GLU A 46 7.84 36.20 17.22
C GLU A 46 7.31 35.07 18.12
N GLY A 47 6.73 34.08 17.45
CA GLY A 47 6.35 32.80 18.04
C GLY A 47 5.82 31.89 16.95
N ASN A 48 6.70 31.44 16.03
CA ASN A 48 6.33 30.44 15.04
C ASN A 48 6.19 29.10 15.77
N LYS A 49 4.97 28.83 16.25
CA LYS A 49 4.56 27.50 16.71
C LYS A 49 4.66 26.56 15.51
N LYS A 50 5.45 25.51 15.66
CA LYS A 50 5.32 24.30 14.87
C LYS A 50 3.90 23.77 15.13
N GLU A 51 3.04 23.90 14.14
CA GLU A 51 1.84 23.08 14.06
C GLU A 51 2.30 21.73 13.50
N GLU A 52 2.26 20.72 14.36
CA GLU A 52 2.21 19.32 13.97
C GLU A 52 0.94 19.13 13.14
N GLY A 53 1.08 19.22 11.82
CA GLY A 53 0.05 18.85 10.87
C GLY A 53 0.08 17.35 10.65
N ASP A 54 -1.09 16.72 10.68
CA ASP A 54 -1.35 15.34 10.25
C ASP A 54 -0.59 15.03 8.96
N ALA A 55 0.54 14.33 9.10
CA ALA A 55 1.31 13.84 7.96
C ALA A 55 0.51 12.69 7.32
N LYS A 56 -0.31 13.04 6.33
CA LYS A 56 -0.80 12.09 5.34
C LYS A 56 0.44 11.49 4.66
N ALA A 57 0.56 10.16 4.69
CA ALA A 57 1.60 9.47 3.93
C ALA A 57 1.57 9.96 2.47
N ALA A 58 2.75 10.27 1.94
CA ALA A 58 2.91 10.67 0.55
C ALA A 58 2.35 9.58 -0.36
N ALA A 59 1.73 9.97 -1.48
CA ALA A 59 1.43 8.99 -2.52
C ALA A 59 2.75 8.60 -3.22
N PRO A 60 2.83 7.41 -3.85
CA PRO A 60 3.96 7.05 -4.69
C PRO A 60 4.28 8.19 -5.69
N GLY A 61 5.50 8.70 -5.66
CA GLY A 61 5.97 9.83 -6.50
C GLY A 61 5.84 11.25 -5.92
N GLU A 62 5.37 11.46 -4.69
CA GLU A 62 5.48 12.75 -3.98
C GLU A 62 6.74 12.79 -3.09
N ASP A 63 7.57 13.84 -3.21
CA ASP A 63 8.86 14.11 -2.50
C ASP A 63 9.22 13.09 -1.39
N ALA A 64 9.75 11.94 -1.80
CA ALA A 64 10.13 10.84 -0.94
C ALA A 64 11.35 11.17 -0.03
N GLY A 65 12.00 12.30 -0.29
CA GLY A 65 13.27 12.68 0.34
C GLY A 65 14.50 12.02 -0.29
N PHE A 66 14.32 11.29 -1.40
CA PHE A 66 15.36 10.67 -2.22
C PHE A 66 14.96 10.70 -3.71
N GLU A 67 15.91 10.47 -4.61
CA GLU A 67 15.67 10.48 -6.06
C GLU A 67 15.34 9.06 -6.54
N GLU A 68 14.25 8.95 -7.29
CA GLU A 68 13.79 7.71 -7.92
C GLU A 68 13.88 7.83 -9.43
N PHE A 69 14.29 6.74 -10.07
CA PHE A 69 14.37 6.65 -11.52
C PHE A 69 13.28 5.69 -12.03
N PRO A 70 12.44 6.09 -12.98
CA PRO A 70 11.41 5.22 -13.51
C PRO A 70 12.03 4.09 -14.34
N ILE A 71 11.48 2.87 -14.21
CA ILE A 71 11.75 1.76 -15.13
C ILE A 71 11.08 2.05 -16.48
N GLY A 72 9.90 2.67 -16.46
CA GLY A 72 9.12 3.11 -17.62
C GLY A 72 7.76 3.68 -17.21
N ASP A 73 6.82 3.73 -18.16
CA ASP A 73 5.45 4.22 -17.90
C ASP A 73 4.68 3.27 -16.97
N ASP A 74 3.75 3.83 -16.18
CA ASP A 74 2.87 3.03 -15.32
C ASP A 74 1.93 2.11 -16.11
N HIS A 75 1.67 0.93 -15.56
CA HIS A 75 0.73 -0.02 -16.11
C HIS A 75 -0.56 -0.04 -15.31
N THR A 76 -1.73 0.00 -15.99
CA THR A 76 -3.02 -0.26 -15.35
C THR A 76 -3.54 -1.63 -15.80
N GLU A 77 -3.41 -2.62 -14.92
CA GLU A 77 -3.74 -4.02 -15.20
C GLU A 77 -4.90 -4.45 -14.32
N GLY A 78 -6.11 -4.41 -14.89
CA GLY A 78 -7.36 -4.71 -14.17
C GLY A 78 -7.47 -3.90 -12.87
N PRO A 79 -7.52 -4.54 -11.70
CA PRO A 79 -7.71 -3.86 -10.41
C PRO A 79 -6.48 -3.10 -9.90
N LEU A 80 -5.33 -3.14 -10.60
CA LEU A 80 -4.07 -2.55 -10.14
C LEU A 80 -3.57 -1.44 -11.05
N VAL A 81 -2.96 -0.42 -10.46
CA VAL A 81 -1.96 0.43 -11.10
C VAL A 81 -0.61 -0.01 -10.57
N ILE A 82 0.33 -0.33 -11.46
CA ILE A 82 1.65 -0.87 -11.17
C ILE A 82 2.68 0.10 -11.75
N SER A 83 3.41 0.77 -10.87
CA SER A 83 4.59 1.57 -11.23
C SER A 83 5.86 0.81 -10.89
N GLY A 84 6.93 1.06 -11.64
CA GLY A 84 8.23 0.45 -11.42
C GLY A 84 9.30 1.54 -11.33
N VAL A 85 10.04 1.57 -10.23
CA VAL A 85 11.14 2.52 -10.00
C VAL A 85 12.41 1.79 -9.54
N TYR A 86 13.54 2.46 -9.68
CA TYR A 86 14.81 2.00 -9.13
C TYR A 86 15.65 3.18 -8.61
N PHE A 87 16.52 2.90 -7.65
CA PHE A 87 17.43 3.89 -7.06
C PHE A 87 18.59 3.19 -6.33
N GLN A 88 19.37 3.92 -5.52
CA GLN A 88 20.52 3.35 -4.82
C GLN A 88 20.12 2.14 -3.94
N PRO A 89 20.98 1.10 -3.83
CA PRO A 89 20.75 0.01 -2.91
C PRO A 89 20.54 0.49 -1.46
N VAL A 90 19.66 -0.20 -0.74
CA VAL A 90 19.29 0.15 0.63
C VAL A 90 19.63 -0.93 1.64
N ASP A 91 19.77 -0.51 2.88
CA ASP A 91 19.85 -1.39 4.04
C ASP A 91 18.42 -1.76 4.46
N MET A 92 18.14 -3.04 4.64
CA MET A 92 16.82 -3.55 5.00
C MET A 92 16.85 -4.37 6.27
N GLU A 93 15.81 -4.23 7.09
CA GLU A 93 15.58 -5.05 8.28
C GLU A 93 14.21 -5.74 8.22
N PRO A 94 14.12 -7.06 8.50
CA PRO A 94 15.23 -7.96 8.82
C PRO A 94 16.09 -8.29 7.58
N ALA A 95 17.41 -8.37 7.77
CA ALA A 95 18.36 -8.75 6.72
C ALA A 95 18.19 -10.23 6.30
N GLY A 96 18.64 -10.55 5.08
CA GLY A 96 18.72 -11.93 4.57
C GLY A 96 17.58 -12.37 3.65
N ASN A 97 16.53 -11.56 3.50
CA ASN A 97 15.46 -11.80 2.51
C ASN A 97 15.73 -11.16 1.14
N SER A 98 16.79 -10.34 1.05
CA SER A 98 17.30 -9.70 -0.17
C SER A 98 18.83 -9.67 -0.08
N ILE A 99 19.52 -9.53 -1.21
CA ILE A 99 20.98 -9.34 -1.22
C ILE A 99 21.37 -8.06 -0.47
N PRO A 100 22.53 -8.04 0.22
CA PRO A 100 22.96 -6.86 0.96
C PRO A 100 23.29 -5.70 0.02
N LYS A 101 23.20 -4.49 0.57
CA LYS A 101 23.43 -3.23 -0.13
C LYS A 101 24.74 -3.20 -0.91
N GLU A 102 25.81 -3.72 -0.33
CA GLU A 102 27.16 -3.71 -0.91
C GLU A 102 27.34 -4.66 -2.09
N GLU A 103 26.42 -5.61 -2.27
CA GLU A 103 26.47 -6.60 -3.36
C GLU A 103 25.50 -6.27 -4.50
N ALA A 104 24.63 -5.27 -4.29
CA ALA A 104 23.56 -4.88 -5.20
C ALA A 104 23.96 -3.74 -6.12
N ASP A 105 23.36 -3.72 -7.30
CA ASP A 105 23.47 -2.65 -8.28
C ASP A 105 22.43 -1.56 -8.07
N CYS A 106 21.21 -1.91 -7.64
CA CYS A 106 20.15 -0.95 -7.31
C CYS A 106 19.21 -1.52 -6.23
N HIS A 107 18.35 -0.68 -5.68
CA HIS A 107 17.05 -1.11 -5.16
C HIS A 107 16.02 -0.95 -6.27
N MET A 108 15.11 -1.93 -6.44
CA MET A 108 14.04 -1.89 -7.42
C MET A 108 12.71 -2.12 -6.71
N GLU A 109 11.73 -1.29 -7.03
CA GLU A 109 10.43 -1.28 -6.39
C GLU A 109 9.30 -1.44 -7.41
N ALA A 110 8.21 -2.04 -6.94
CA ALA A 110 6.92 -2.09 -7.58
C ALA A 110 5.91 -1.39 -6.65
N ASP A 111 5.48 -0.20 -7.03
CA ASP A 111 4.42 0.53 -6.35
C ASP A 111 3.08 0.11 -6.91
N ILE A 112 2.30 -0.56 -6.08
CA ILE A 112 1.05 -1.19 -6.52
C ILE A 112 -0.12 -0.59 -5.75
N THR A 113 -0.92 0.19 -6.45
CA THR A 113 -2.11 0.84 -5.92
C THR A 113 -3.38 0.32 -6.59
N ALA A 114 -4.53 0.50 -5.93
CA ALA A 114 -5.80 0.07 -6.46
C ALA A 114 -6.26 1.01 -7.59
N SER A 115 -6.53 0.43 -8.76
CA SER A 115 -7.14 1.16 -9.87
C SER A 115 -8.62 1.45 -9.58
N GLN A 116 -9.31 2.10 -10.53
CA GLN A 116 -10.76 2.25 -10.45
C GLN A 116 -11.48 0.89 -10.38
N GLU A 117 -11.00 -0.15 -11.06
CA GLU A 117 -11.54 -1.50 -10.97
C GLU A 117 -11.23 -2.16 -9.62
N GLY A 118 -10.09 -1.81 -9.00
CA GLY A 118 -9.71 -2.25 -7.65
C GLY A 118 -10.77 -1.90 -6.59
N SER A 119 -11.55 -0.83 -6.79
CA SER A 119 -12.68 -0.50 -5.91
C SER A 119 -13.76 -1.59 -5.86
N THR A 120 -13.87 -2.45 -6.87
CA THR A 120 -14.81 -3.59 -6.86
C THR A 120 -14.38 -4.69 -5.90
N LEU A 121 -13.10 -4.70 -5.47
CA LEU A 121 -12.56 -5.59 -4.43
C LEU A 121 -12.65 -4.95 -3.02
N GLY A 122 -13.15 -3.72 -2.91
CA GLY A 122 -13.31 -3.00 -1.65
C GLY A 122 -12.11 -2.14 -1.24
N TYR A 123 -11.07 -2.04 -2.07
CA TYR A 123 -9.97 -1.09 -1.85
C TYR A 123 -10.41 0.35 -2.17
N GLY A 124 -9.83 1.34 -1.48
CA GLY A 124 -9.92 2.73 -1.92
C GLY A 124 -9.05 2.93 -3.16
N VAL A 125 -9.55 3.69 -4.14
CA VAL A 125 -8.77 3.98 -5.36
C VAL A 125 -7.52 4.78 -5.00
N GLY A 126 -6.35 4.33 -5.45
CA GLY A 126 -5.04 4.89 -5.12
C GLY A 126 -4.44 4.36 -3.82
N ASP A 127 -5.15 3.54 -3.05
CA ASP A 127 -4.58 2.91 -1.86
C ASP A 127 -3.60 1.80 -2.27
N PHE A 128 -2.52 1.63 -1.50
CA PHE A 128 -1.63 0.48 -1.61
C PHE A 128 -2.41 -0.85 -1.49
N VAL A 129 -2.10 -1.81 -2.36
CA VAL A 129 -2.74 -3.14 -2.35
C VAL A 129 -1.81 -4.16 -1.67
N PRO A 130 -2.07 -4.54 -0.42
CA PRO A 130 -1.20 -5.46 0.33
C PRO A 130 -1.44 -6.93 -0.03
N TRP A 131 -0.59 -7.81 0.55
CA TRP A 131 -0.68 -9.27 0.47
C TRP A 131 -0.48 -9.90 -0.91
N LEU A 132 -0.14 -9.11 -1.92
CA LEU A 132 0.28 -9.60 -3.23
C LEU A 132 1.60 -10.38 -3.15
N LYS A 133 1.80 -11.25 -4.13
CA LYS A 133 3.06 -11.99 -4.34
C LYS A 133 3.66 -11.47 -5.63
N VAL A 134 4.77 -10.73 -5.53
CA VAL A 134 5.37 -10.00 -6.64
C VAL A 134 6.72 -10.61 -7.00
N LYS A 135 6.95 -10.82 -8.29
CA LYS A 135 8.24 -11.24 -8.83
C LYS A 135 8.64 -10.34 -9.99
N ALA A 136 9.92 -10.03 -10.08
CA ALA A 136 10.51 -9.44 -11.27
C ALA A 136 11.26 -10.51 -12.09
N TYR A 137 11.13 -10.42 -13.41
CA TYR A 137 11.88 -11.18 -14.38
C TYR A 137 12.68 -10.20 -15.23
N ILE A 138 14.00 -10.32 -15.17
CA ILE A 138 14.94 -9.40 -15.80
C ILE A 138 15.74 -10.18 -16.84
N GLN A 139 15.62 -9.80 -18.10
CA GLN A 139 16.28 -10.49 -19.21
C GLN A 139 16.98 -9.48 -20.12
N LYS A 140 18.29 -9.64 -20.32
CA LYS A 140 19.04 -8.76 -21.23
C LYS A 140 18.62 -9.02 -22.68
N LYS A 141 18.45 -7.96 -23.48
CA LYS A 141 18.14 -8.10 -24.91
C LYS A 141 19.19 -8.96 -25.61
N GLY A 142 18.72 -10.00 -26.28
CA GLY A 142 19.58 -10.95 -27.01
C GLY A 142 20.20 -12.05 -26.14
N SER A 143 19.90 -12.10 -24.84
CA SER A 143 20.27 -13.21 -23.95
C SER A 143 19.10 -14.15 -23.72
N ASP A 144 19.39 -15.44 -23.53
CA ASP A 144 18.42 -16.45 -23.09
C ASP A 144 18.38 -16.59 -21.56
N HIS A 145 19.24 -15.85 -20.83
CA HIS A 145 19.26 -15.83 -19.36
C HIS A 145 18.12 -14.97 -18.82
N VAL A 146 17.28 -15.56 -17.97
CA VAL A 146 16.21 -14.85 -17.26
C VAL A 146 16.52 -14.89 -15.78
N GLN A 147 16.80 -13.73 -15.22
CA GLN A 147 16.99 -13.54 -13.79
C GLN A 147 15.63 -13.37 -13.12
N GLU A 148 15.28 -14.24 -12.18
CA GLU A 148 14.06 -14.13 -11.36
C GLU A 148 14.42 -13.53 -10.00
N VAL A 149 13.71 -12.47 -9.60
CA VAL A 149 13.86 -11.80 -8.31
C VAL A 149 12.51 -11.79 -7.60
N ALA A 150 12.45 -12.33 -6.38
CA ALA A 150 11.25 -12.23 -5.55
C ALA A 150 11.25 -10.89 -4.81
N PHE A 151 10.16 -10.12 -4.94
CA PHE A 151 9.99 -8.88 -4.19
C PHE A 151 9.33 -9.16 -2.85
N MET A 152 9.73 -8.40 -1.84
CA MET A 152 9.19 -8.47 -0.50
C MET A 152 8.38 -7.21 -0.19
N PRO A 153 7.24 -7.32 0.53
CA PRO A 153 6.57 -6.13 1.04
C PRO A 153 7.43 -5.49 2.12
N MET A 154 7.62 -4.17 2.03
CA MET A 154 8.36 -3.39 3.02
C MET A 154 7.90 -1.94 3.02
N ASN A 155 8.46 -1.13 3.91
CA ASN A 155 8.21 0.29 3.97
C ASN A 155 9.51 1.06 3.77
N ALA A 156 9.44 2.17 3.04
CA ALA A 156 10.39 3.27 3.08
C ALA A 156 9.75 4.51 3.75
N SER A 157 10.39 5.68 3.65
CA SER A 157 9.90 6.92 4.26
C SER A 157 8.66 7.49 3.57
N ASP A 158 8.45 7.14 2.31
CA ASP A 158 7.37 7.58 1.43
C ASP A 158 6.16 6.62 1.46
N GLY A 159 6.36 5.34 1.78
CA GLY A 159 5.23 4.42 1.99
C GLY A 159 5.57 2.94 1.93
N PRO A 160 4.52 2.08 1.96
CA PRO A 160 4.65 0.66 1.69
C PRO A 160 4.75 0.37 0.19
N HIS A 161 5.66 -0.53 -0.18
CA HIS A 161 5.86 -1.01 -1.56
C HIS A 161 6.28 -2.48 -1.58
N TYR A 162 6.47 -3.03 -2.77
CA TYR A 162 7.15 -4.32 -2.98
C TYR A 162 8.51 -4.08 -3.59
N GLY A 163 9.59 -4.56 -2.98
CA GLY A 163 10.93 -4.26 -3.48
C GLY A 163 11.96 -5.35 -3.23
N ALA A 164 13.11 -5.18 -3.85
CA ALA A 164 14.31 -5.96 -3.59
C ALA A 164 15.57 -5.15 -3.97
N ASN A 165 16.67 -5.40 -3.28
CA ASN A 165 17.98 -5.07 -3.85
C ASN A 165 18.25 -6.03 -5.01
N VAL A 166 18.70 -5.48 -6.14
CA VAL A 166 18.91 -6.20 -7.38
C VAL A 166 20.34 -6.02 -7.84
N LYS A 167 20.93 -7.10 -8.34
CA LYS A 167 22.17 -7.09 -9.13
C LYS A 167 21.84 -7.54 -10.54
N PHE A 168 22.30 -6.86 -11.57
CA PHE A 168 22.08 -7.28 -12.96
C PHE A 168 23.14 -8.32 -13.35
N ASP A 169 22.75 -9.60 -13.43
CA ASP A 169 23.66 -10.72 -13.67
C ASP A 169 24.55 -10.56 -14.91
N GLU A 170 24.03 -9.88 -15.93
CA GLU A 170 24.69 -9.67 -17.22
C GLU A 170 25.22 -8.23 -17.41
N GLY A 171 25.31 -7.44 -16.33
CA GLY A 171 25.89 -6.10 -16.28
C GLY A 171 25.08 -5.03 -17.02
N VAL A 172 25.75 -3.98 -17.51
CA VAL A 172 25.07 -2.88 -18.22
C VAL A 172 24.44 -3.32 -19.55
N GLY A 173 23.29 -2.76 -19.90
CA GLY A 173 22.62 -2.99 -21.19
C GLY A 173 21.12 -2.69 -21.17
N VAL A 174 20.46 -3.09 -22.27
CA VAL A 174 19.00 -2.97 -22.40
C VAL A 174 18.36 -4.27 -21.97
N TYR A 175 17.34 -4.18 -21.13
CA TYR A 175 16.64 -5.29 -20.51
C TYR A 175 15.15 -5.24 -20.81
N ASN A 176 14.55 -6.42 -20.90
CA ASN A 176 13.14 -6.60 -20.62
C ASN A 176 12.98 -6.80 -19.11
N VAL A 177 12.17 -5.96 -18.47
CA VAL A 177 11.79 -6.07 -17.06
C VAL A 177 10.30 -6.36 -17.00
N LYS A 178 9.94 -7.51 -16.42
CA LYS A 178 8.55 -7.94 -16.27
C LYS A 178 8.22 -8.18 -14.81
N PHE A 179 7.20 -7.52 -14.29
CA PHE A 179 6.62 -7.83 -12.99
C PHE A 179 5.43 -8.77 -13.14
N GLU A 180 5.46 -9.88 -12.42
CA GLU A 180 4.31 -10.76 -12.23
C GLU A 180 3.72 -10.54 -10.84
N VAL A 181 2.43 -10.20 -10.81
CA VAL A 181 1.71 -9.83 -9.60
C VAL A 181 0.59 -10.84 -9.36
N ALA A 182 0.82 -11.79 -8.47
CA ALA A 182 -0.17 -12.78 -8.08
C ALA A 182 -1.03 -12.28 -6.90
N ALA A 183 -2.31 -12.63 -6.95
CA ALA A 183 -3.25 -12.34 -5.88
C ALA A 183 -2.83 -12.99 -4.55
N PRO A 184 -3.37 -12.54 -3.41
CA PRO A 184 -3.01 -13.08 -2.10
C PRO A 184 -3.27 -14.59 -1.94
N GLY A 185 -4.22 -15.15 -2.70
CA GLY A 185 -4.66 -16.53 -2.54
C GLY A 185 -5.42 -16.72 -1.23
N ASN A 186 -5.06 -17.74 -0.44
CA ASN A 186 -5.75 -18.05 0.83
C ASN A 186 -5.31 -17.16 2.00
N ASP A 187 -4.36 -16.25 1.78
CA ASP A 187 -3.79 -15.39 2.82
C ASP A 187 -4.65 -14.13 3.05
N TYR A 188 -5.68 -13.90 2.23
CA TYR A 188 -6.60 -12.77 2.33
C TYR A 188 -8.05 -13.19 2.02
N LEU A 189 -9.03 -12.55 2.64
CA LEU A 189 -10.45 -12.88 2.49
C LEU A 189 -11.26 -11.67 2.01
N LEU A 190 -12.26 -11.92 1.18
CA LEU A 190 -13.27 -10.94 0.79
C LEU A 190 -14.60 -11.27 1.46
N HIS A 191 -15.31 -10.26 1.94
CA HIS A 191 -16.72 -10.41 2.25
C HIS A 191 -17.50 -10.65 0.95
N VAL A 192 -18.41 -11.63 0.95
CA VAL A 192 -19.16 -12.03 -0.26
C VAL A 192 -20.67 -12.15 -0.02
N ASP A 193 -21.14 -11.85 1.19
CA ASP A 193 -22.56 -11.77 1.49
C ASP A 193 -23.19 -10.51 0.86
N LYS A 194 -24.52 -10.50 0.76
CA LYS A 194 -25.25 -9.42 0.08
C LYS A 194 -25.16 -8.07 0.80
N GLU A 195 -25.03 -8.07 2.13
CA GLU A 195 -25.14 -6.85 2.93
C GLU A 195 -23.81 -6.10 3.02
N THR A 196 -22.70 -6.83 3.11
CA THR A 196 -21.36 -6.27 3.34
C THR A 196 -20.33 -6.67 2.31
N GLY A 197 -20.69 -7.55 1.37
CA GLY A 197 -19.75 -8.13 0.42
C GLY A 197 -19.42 -7.24 -0.77
N VAL A 198 -18.25 -7.51 -1.34
CA VAL A 198 -17.75 -6.88 -2.55
C VAL A 198 -18.15 -7.68 -3.79
N THR A 199 -18.21 -7.02 -4.94
CA THR A 199 -18.67 -7.62 -6.20
C THR A 199 -17.54 -8.25 -7.03
N GLY A 200 -16.31 -7.73 -6.90
CA GLY A 200 -15.13 -8.24 -7.57
C GLY A 200 -14.58 -9.51 -6.94
N ARG A 201 -13.69 -10.21 -7.66
CA ARG A 201 -12.94 -11.37 -7.15
C ARG A 201 -11.49 -11.24 -7.58
N PHE A 202 -10.58 -11.73 -6.73
CA PHE A 202 -9.18 -11.80 -7.08
C PHE A 202 -8.97 -12.60 -8.37
N TRP A 203 -7.96 -12.19 -9.13
CA TRP A 203 -7.52 -12.88 -10.33
C TRP A 203 -6.88 -14.23 -9.97
N THR A 204 -6.95 -15.18 -10.91
CA THR A 204 -6.38 -16.52 -10.75
C THR A 204 -5.03 -16.69 -11.43
N GLU A 205 -4.78 -15.93 -12.50
CA GLU A 205 -3.50 -15.88 -13.21
C GLU A 205 -2.81 -14.55 -12.90
N PRO A 206 -1.49 -14.53 -12.62
CA PRO A 206 -0.78 -13.29 -12.30
C PRO A 206 -1.00 -12.19 -13.33
N LEU A 207 -1.20 -10.97 -12.84
CA LEU A 207 -1.21 -9.77 -13.67
C LEU A 207 0.23 -9.41 -14.05
N VAL A 208 0.42 -8.79 -15.21
CA VAL A 208 1.75 -8.56 -15.78
C VAL A 208 1.91 -7.09 -16.17
N ALA A 209 2.95 -6.45 -15.63
CA ALA A 209 3.49 -5.18 -16.14
C ALA A 209 4.86 -5.47 -16.78
N GLU A 210 5.11 -4.97 -17.98
CA GLU A 210 6.30 -5.33 -18.75
C GLU A 210 6.87 -4.13 -19.52
N TRP A 211 8.14 -3.84 -19.26
CA TRP A 211 8.94 -2.81 -19.91
C TRP A 211 10.04 -3.46 -20.74
N THR A 212 9.90 -3.43 -22.06
CA THR A 212 10.77 -4.18 -22.97
C THR A 212 12.11 -3.51 -23.27
N ASP A 213 12.30 -2.25 -22.87
CA ASP A 213 13.39 -1.38 -23.31
C ASP A 213 14.05 -0.63 -22.13
N PHE A 214 14.01 -1.20 -20.93
CA PHE A 214 14.66 -0.63 -19.75
C PHE A 214 16.19 -0.58 -19.94
N GLU A 215 16.80 0.59 -19.76
CA GLU A 215 18.26 0.75 -19.90
C GLU A 215 18.95 0.78 -18.53
N TRP A 216 19.69 -0.29 -18.20
CA TRP A 216 20.65 -0.26 -17.09
C TRP A 216 22.01 0.24 -17.57
N ASN A 217 22.29 1.52 -17.33
CA ASN A 217 23.55 2.18 -17.69
C ASN A 217 24.55 2.32 -16.53
N GLY A 218 24.24 1.70 -15.37
CA GLY A 218 25.01 1.81 -14.14
C GLY A 218 24.40 2.80 -13.13
N PRO A 219 25.02 2.93 -11.94
CA PRO A 219 24.54 3.82 -10.88
C PRO A 219 24.34 5.27 -11.33
N GLN A 220 23.26 5.90 -10.87
CA GLN A 220 22.92 7.30 -11.15
C GLN A 220 23.02 8.19 -9.90
N TRP A 221 23.70 7.71 -8.86
CA TRP A 221 23.86 8.33 -7.54
C TRP A 221 25.32 8.40 -7.10
#